data_AF-A0A4R5E5W7-F1
#
_entry.id   AF-A0A4R5E5W7-F1
#
_cell.length_a   1.000
_cell.length_b   1.000
_cell.length_c   1.000
_cell.angle_alpha   90.00
_cell.angle_beta   90.00
_cell.angle_gamma   90.00
#
_symmetry.space_group_name_H-M   'P 1'
#
loop_
_entity.id
_entity.type
_entity.pdbx_description
1 polymer ?
#
loop_
_entity_poly.entity_id
_entity_poly.type
_entity_poly.pdbx_seq_one_letter_code
_entity_poly.pdbx_strand_id
1 'polypeptide(L)'
;MEVLHAAVRRRAPQVAAAIVLDAEAGLRRLCVTYRDAGPYAVGWGGTAYEWRSGPASGLPLPADPERAADSIAAALGALTRQEPSAP
;
A
#
# COMPACT_ATOMS: atom_id res chain seq x y z
N MET A 1 5.33 -3.81 8.16
CA MET A 1 4.10 -3.82 7.33
C MET A 1 2.93 -3.12 8.01
N GLU A 2 2.87 -3.18 9.33
CA GLU A 2 1.83 -2.71 10.24
C GLU A 2 1.65 -1.20 10.14
N VAL A 3 2.76 -0.45 10.08
CA VAL A 3 2.73 1.01 9.92
C VAL A 3 2.14 1.40 8.56
N LEU A 4 2.50 0.69 7.48
CA LEU A 4 1.92 0.92 6.16
C LEU A 4 0.43 0.54 6.12
N HIS A 5 0.04 -0.57 6.74
CA HIS A 5 -1.37 -0.97 6.85
C HIS A 5 -2.19 0.11 7.57
N ALA A 6 -1.71 0.62 8.71
CA ALA A 6 -2.34 1.70 9.44
C ALA A 6 -2.44 2.98 8.59
N ALA A 7 -1.36 3.34 7.87
CA ALA A 7 -1.35 4.49 6.97
C ALA A 7 -2.38 4.36 5.84
N VAL A 8 -2.47 3.21 5.19
CA VAL A 8 -3.50 2.94 4.15
C VAL A 8 -4.90 3.07 4.74
N ARG A 9 -5.17 2.51 5.93
CA ARG A 9 -6.48 2.64 6.58
C ARG A 9 -6.85 4.09 6.93
N ARG A 10 -5.86 4.94 7.23
CA ARG A 10 -6.10 6.35 7.53
C ARG A 10 -6.26 7.20 6.27
N ARG A 11 -5.36 7.03 5.30
CA ARG A 11 -5.27 7.83 4.07
C ARG A 11 -6.26 7.40 3.00
N ALA A 12 -6.59 6.12 2.91
CA ALA A 12 -7.50 5.58 1.90
C ALA A 12 -8.39 4.48 2.52
N PRO A 13 -9.29 4.83 3.46
CA PRO A 13 -10.10 3.85 4.20
C PRO A 13 -11.00 2.97 3.31
N GLN A 14 -11.29 3.41 2.08
CA GLN A 14 -12.05 2.65 1.09
C GLN A 14 -11.22 1.55 0.39
N VAL A 15 -9.90 1.58 0.49
CA VAL A 15 -9.02 0.52 -0.01
C VAL A 15 -9.04 -0.63 1.00
N ALA A 16 -9.45 -1.81 0.55
CA ALA A 16 -9.35 -3.01 1.36
C ALA A 16 -7.88 -3.38 1.53
N ALA A 17 -7.40 -3.48 2.76
CA ALA A 17 -5.99 -3.72 3.07
C ALA A 17 -5.84 -4.81 4.13
N ALA A 18 -5.03 -5.84 3.84
CA ALA A 18 -4.76 -6.96 4.73
C ALA A 18 -3.28 -7.33 4.75
N ILE A 19 -2.72 -7.57 5.93
CA ILE A 19 -1.37 -8.11 6.05
C ILE A 19 -1.45 -9.63 5.89
N VAL A 20 -0.71 -10.17 4.94
CA VAL A 20 -0.59 -11.61 4.68
C VAL A 20 0.85 -12.05 4.89
N LEU A 21 1.03 -13.28 5.38
CA LEU A 21 2.34 -13.92 5.41
C LEU A 21 2.53 -14.64 4.07
N ASP A 22 3.56 -14.26 3.33
CA ASP A 22 3.98 -15.03 2.16
C ASP A 22 4.75 -16.26 2.66
N ALA A 23 4.18 -17.45 2.48
CA ALA A 23 4.74 -18.69 3.01
C ALA A 23 6.03 -19.12 2.29
N GLU A 24 6.20 -18.73 1.01
CA GLU A 24 7.37 -19.07 0.20
C GLU A 24 8.59 -18.23 0.59
N ALA A 25 8.40 -16.93 0.81
CA ALA A 25 9.46 -16.01 1.20
C ALA A 25 9.62 -15.89 2.73
N GLY A 26 8.64 -16.34 3.52
CA GLY A 26 8.55 -16.09 4.97
C GLY A 26 8.36 -14.61 5.32
N LEU A 27 7.96 -13.77 4.37
CA LEU A 27 7.90 -12.31 4.53
C LEU A 27 6.46 -11.83 4.65
N ARG A 28 6.22 -10.87 5.55
CA ARG A 28 4.94 -10.16 5.63
C ARG A 28 4.77 -9.23 4.44
N ARG A 29 3.64 -9.33 3.76
CA ARG A 29 3.22 -8.44 2.66
C ARG A 29 1.89 -7.78 2.99
N LEU A 30 1.65 -6.63 2.40
CA LEU A 30 0.37 -5.94 2.45
C LEU A 30 -0.37 -6.20 1.13
N CYS A 31 -1.51 -6.89 1.20
CA CYS A 31 -2.42 -7.03 0.07
C CYS A 31 -3.42 -5.88 0.06
N VAL A 32 -3.60 -5.26 -1.10
CA VAL A 32 -4.51 -4.13 -1.31
C VAL A 32 -5.43 -4.37 -2.51
N THR A 33 -6.70 -4.01 -2.34
CA THR A 33 -7.74 -4.15 -3.37
C THR A 33 -8.67 -2.95 -3.32
N TYR A 34 -9.08 -2.44 -4.47
CA TYR A 34 -10.10 -1.39 -4.59
C TYR A 34 -10.92 -1.57 -5.86
N ARG A 35 -12.25 -1.76 -5.72
CA ARG A 35 -13.14 -2.07 -6.85
C ARG A 35 -12.58 -3.24 -7.67
N ASP A 36 -12.42 -3.06 -8.98
CA ASP A 36 -11.88 -4.04 -9.92
C ASP A 36 -10.34 -4.04 -9.97
N ALA A 37 -9.66 -3.19 -9.20
CA ALA A 37 -8.21 -3.15 -9.10
C ALA A 37 -7.70 -4.00 -7.93
N GLY A 38 -6.75 -4.90 -8.24
CA GLY A 38 -6.14 -5.82 -7.29
C GLY A 38 -6.72 -7.24 -7.34
N PRO A 39 -6.37 -8.11 -6.39
CA PRO A 39 -5.48 -7.85 -5.27
C PRO A 39 -4.02 -7.67 -5.70
N TYR A 40 -3.37 -6.61 -5.21
CA TYR A 40 -1.95 -6.36 -5.40
C TYR A 40 -1.20 -6.46 -4.08
N ALA A 41 0.02 -6.98 -4.13
CA ALA A 41 0.88 -7.17 -2.97
C ALA A 41 1.95 -6.09 -2.92
N VAL A 42 2.19 -5.56 -1.72
CA VAL A 42 3.27 -4.62 -1.40
C VAL A 42 4.15 -5.26 -0.34
N GLY A 43 5.47 -5.16 -0.50
CA GLY A 43 6.44 -5.67 0.46
C GLY A 43 7.41 -4.59 0.91
N TRP A 44 8.22 -4.91 1.92
CA TRP A 44 9.40 -4.12 2.28
C TRP A 44 10.62 -4.67 1.52
N GLY A 45 11.36 -3.78 0.89
CA GLY A 45 12.59 -4.08 0.15
C GLY A 45 13.88 -3.76 0.92
N GLY A 46 13.80 -3.52 2.23
CA GLY A 46 14.95 -3.15 3.07
C GLY A 46 15.14 -1.65 3.22
N THR A 47 15.01 -0.89 2.12
CA THR A 47 15.16 0.58 2.10
C THR A 47 13.84 1.31 1.87
N ALA A 48 12.94 0.72 1.10
CA ALA A 48 11.66 1.30 0.74
C ALA A 48 10.60 0.21 0.55
N TYR A 49 9.33 0.61 0.44
CA TYR A 49 8.27 -0.31 0.03
C TYR A 49 8.40 -0.61 -1.47
N GLU A 50 7.85 -1.72 -1.92
CA GLU A 50 7.85 -2.10 -3.34
C GLU A 50 6.60 -2.90 -3.69
N TRP A 51 6.12 -2.73 -4.93
CA TRP A 51 5.07 -3.58 -5.47
C TRP A 51 5.64 -4.97 -5.75
N ARG A 52 5.04 -5.98 -5.13
CA ARG A 52 5.38 -7.40 -5.32
C ARG A 52 4.49 -8.08 -6.36
N SER A 53 3.37 -7.46 -6.73
CA SER A 53 2.50 -7.92 -7.79
C SER A 53 1.72 -6.77 -8.43
N GLY A 54 1.00 -7.07 -9.51
CA GLY A 54 0.19 -6.09 -10.24
C GLY A 54 0.97 -5.36 -11.34
N PRO A 55 0.32 -4.36 -11.97
CA PRO A 55 0.89 -3.65 -13.13
C PRO A 55 2.15 -2.83 -12.79
N ALA A 56 2.34 -2.48 -11.52
CA ALA A 56 3.50 -1.75 -11.02
C ALA A 56 4.56 -2.67 -10.39
N SER A 57 4.47 -3.99 -10.56
CA SER A 57 5.38 -4.96 -9.92
C SER A 57 6.85 -4.64 -10.18
N GLY A 58 7.66 -4.69 -9.12
CA GLY A 58 9.09 -4.33 -9.14
C GLY A 58 9.37 -2.84 -9.01
N LEU A 59 8.35 -1.97 -9.08
CA LEU A 59 8.54 -0.54 -8.89
C LEU A 59 8.60 -0.19 -7.39
N PRO A 60 9.53 0.71 -7.00
CA PRO A 60 9.62 1.18 -5.63
C PRO A 60 8.46 2.11 -5.29
N LEU A 61 8.04 2.06 -4.03
CA LEU A 61 7.17 3.01 -3.37
C LEU A 61 8.01 3.87 -2.40
N PRO A 62 7.56 5.07 -2.02
CA PRO A 62 8.25 5.88 -1.01
C PRO A 62 8.52 5.10 0.28
N ALA A 63 9.64 5.34 0.95
CA ALA A 63 9.93 4.68 2.23
C ALA A 63 9.02 5.18 3.37
N ASP A 64 8.53 6.42 3.27
CA ASP A 64 7.57 6.99 4.20
C ASP A 64 6.19 6.29 4.05
N PRO A 65 5.62 5.71 5.12
CA PRO A 65 4.38 4.94 5.06
C PRO A 65 3.17 5.74 4.58
N GLU A 66 3.11 7.05 4.86
CA GLU A 66 1.98 7.88 4.44
C GLU A 66 2.04 8.18 2.94
N ARG A 67 3.22 8.57 2.46
CA ARG A 67 3.47 8.78 1.03
C ARG A 67 3.33 7.48 0.23
N ALA A 68 3.71 6.35 0.82
CA ALA A 68 3.47 5.04 0.24
C ALA A 68 1.97 4.72 0.16
N ALA A 69 1.20 5.00 1.22
CA ALA A 69 -0.25 4.85 1.20
C ALA A 69 -0.93 5.73 0.14
N ASP A 70 -0.46 6.97 -0.03
CA ASP A 70 -0.96 7.87 -1.08
C ASP A 70 -0.66 7.33 -2.48
N SER A 71 0.55 6.81 -2.68
CA SER A 71 0.98 6.21 -3.95
C SER A 71 0.21 4.92 -4.26
N ILE A 72 -0.09 4.10 -3.25
CA ILE A 72 -0.93 2.91 -3.36
C ILE A 72 -2.36 3.30 -3.76
N ALA A 73 -2.95 4.29 -3.09
CA ALA A 73 -4.28 4.77 -3.42
C ALA A 73 -4.34 5.30 -4.86
N ALA A 74 -3.38 6.11 -5.27
CA ALA A 74 -3.28 6.62 -6.64
C ALA A 74 -3.16 5.50 -7.68
N ALA A 75 -2.32 4.49 -7.44
CA ALA A 75 -2.15 3.35 -8.33
C ALA A 75 -3.44 2.51 -8.46
N LEU A 76 -4.25 2.46 -7.41
CA LEU A 76 -5.56 1.80 -7.40
C LEU A 76 -6.69 2.69 -7.96
N GLY A 77 -6.42 3.95 -8.32
CA GLY A 77 -7.46 4.91 -8.71
C GLY A 77 -8.38 5.33 -7.56
N ALA A 78 -7.94 5.14 -6.31
CA ALA A 78 -8.65 5.54 -5.11
C ALA A 78 -8.27 6.96 -4.69
N LEU A 79 -9.24 7.76 -4.23
CA LEU A 79 -8.99 9.09 -3.70
C LEU A 79 -8.37 9.03 -2.31
N THR A 80 -7.29 9.75 -2.04
CA THR A 80 -6.80 9.87 -0.67
C THR A 80 -7.67 10.85 0.11
N ARG A 81 -7.97 10.52 1.37
CA ARG A 81 -8.49 11.49 2.32
C ARG A 81 -7.39 12.52 2.52
N GLN A 82 -7.60 13.72 1.98
CA GLN A 82 -6.81 14.87 2.39
C GLN A 82 -7.24 15.23 3.81
N GLU A 83 -6.29 15.23 4.73
CA GLU A 83 -6.49 16.00 5.95
C GLU A 83 -6.51 17.47 5.54
N PRO A 84 -7.49 18.28 5.97
CA PRO A 84 -7.44 19.71 5.71
C PRO A 84 -6.12 20.23 6.28
N SER A 85 -5.24 20.75 5.43
CA SER A 85 -4.18 21.63 5.92
C SER A 85 -4.89 22.80 6.59
N ALA A 86 -4.74 22.91 7.91
CA ALA A 86 -5.18 24.09 8.64
C ALA A 86 -4.48 25.33 8.04
N PRO A 87 -5.18 26.48 7.95
CA PRO A 87 -4.67 27.71 7.37
C PRO A 87 -3.48 28.29 8.14
#